data_AF-A0A9E2N093-F1
#
_entry.id   AF-A0A9E2N093-F1
#
_cell.length_a   1.000
_cell.length_b   1.000
_cell.length_c   1.000
_cell.angle_alpha   90.00
_cell.angle_beta   90.00
_cell.angle_gamma   90.00
#
_symmetry.space_group_name_H-M   'P 1'
#
loop_
_entity.id
_entity.type
_entity.pdbx_description
1 polymer ?
#
loop_
_entity_poly.entity_id
_entity_poly.type
_entity_poly.pdbx_seq_one_letter_code
_entity_poly.pdbx_strand_id
1 'polypeptide(L)' 'MAQSEQQAALLKEIQARFDRKLKENEISLLEYWKEQVDRVAVMKPEGIAALQIQVRKISEMMANRIRILKREQ' A
#
# COMPACT_ATOMS: atom_id res chain seq x y z
N MET A 1 7.10 -11.45 39.56
CA MET A 1 7.67 -12.21 38.44
C MET A 1 6.58 -12.64 37.45
N ALA A 2 5.53 -13.37 37.86
CA ALA A 2 4.42 -13.73 36.96
C ALA A 2 3.71 -12.54 36.28
N GLN A 3 3.53 -11.42 36.99
CA GLN A 3 2.87 -10.22 36.45
C GLN A 3 3.71 -9.49 35.38
N SER A 4 5.04 -9.51 35.51
CA SER A 4 5.94 -8.94 34.49
C SER A 4 6.06 -9.84 33.26
N GLU A 5 6.00 -11.16 33.46
CA GLU A 5 5.96 -12.13 32.36
C GLU A 5 4.67 -12.04 31.54
N GLN A 6 3.51 -11.86 32.20
CA GLN A 6 2.23 -11.62 31.51
C GLN A 6 2.23 -10.31 30.72
N GLN A 7 2.79 -9.22 31.27
CA GLN A 7 2.93 -7.96 30.53
C GLN A 7 3.85 -8.11 29.31
N ALA A 8 4.96 -8.82 29.46
CA ALA A 8 5.88 -9.08 28.35
C ALA A 8 5.24 -9.96 27.25
N ALA A 9 4.43 -10.96 27.63
CA ALA A 9 3.69 -11.79 26.69
C ALA A 9 2.64 -10.97 25.92
N LEU A 10 1.90 -10.10 26.61
CA LEU A 10 0.93 -9.21 25.99
C LEU A 10 1.59 -8.25 24.98
N LEU A 11 2.72 -7.63 25.34
CA LEU A 11 3.47 -6.74 24.45
C LEU A 11 3.95 -7.46 23.19
N LYS A 12 4.46 -8.69 23.32
CA LYS A 12 4.86 -9.52 22.18
C LYS A 12 3.69 -9.85 21.26
N GLU A 13 2.53 -10.17 21.83
CA GLU A 13 1.34 -10.46 21.04
C GLU A 13 0.86 -9.21 20.28
N ILE A 14 0.85 -8.05 20.94
CA ILE A 14 0.52 -6.77 20.30
C ILE A 14 1.49 -6.49 19.16
N GLN A 15 2.80 -6.62 19.38
CA GLN A 15 3.81 -6.41 18.34
C GLN A 15 3.58 -7.35 17.15
N ALA A 16 3.37 -8.64 17.40
CA ALA A 16 3.11 -9.61 16.33
C ALA A 16 1.85 -9.29 15.52
N ARG A 17 0.79 -8.80 16.17
CA ARG A 17 -0.44 -8.36 15.50
C ARG A 17 -0.20 -7.10 14.65
N PHE A 18 0.57 -6.14 15.15
CA PHE A 18 0.96 -4.95 14.39
C PHE A 18 1.79 -5.30 13.17
N ASP A 19 2.82 -6.14 13.32
CA ASP A 19 3.68 -6.57 12.22
C ASP A 19 2.88 -7.30 11.13
N ARG A 20 1.91 -8.14 11.53
CA ARG A 20 1.00 -8.80 10.59
C ARG A 20 0.14 -7.79 9.85
N LYS A 21 -0.48 -6.84 10.57
CA LYS A 21 -1.31 -5.78 9.98
C LYS A 21 -0.53 -4.92 9.00
N LEU A 22 0.73 -4.57 9.33
CA LEU A 22 1.60 -3.79 8.46
C LEU A 22 1.89 -4.54 7.15
N LYS A 23 2.22 -5.83 7.23
CA LYS A 23 2.43 -6.68 6.05
C LYS A 23 1.16 -6.80 5.20
N GLU A 24 0.00 -7.03 5.81
CA GLU A 24 -1.28 -7.09 5.10
C GLU A 24 -1.58 -5.79 4.36
N ASN A 25 -1.38 -4.65 5.02
CA ASN A 25 -1.58 -3.33 4.40
C ASN A 25 -0.60 -3.08 3.24
N GLU A 26 0.66 -3.48 3.38
CA GLU A 26 1.67 -3.36 2.32
C GLU A 26 1.29 -4.22 1.11
N ILE A 27 0.91 -5.48 1.33
CA ILE A 27 0.45 -6.38 0.26
C ILE A 27 -0.75 -5.78 -0.47
N SER A 28 -1.79 -5.35 0.26
CA SER A 28 -2.97 -4.75 -0.36
C SER A 28 -2.65 -3.49 -1.17
N LEU A 29 -1.70 -2.67 -0.70
CA LEU A 29 -1.25 -1.50 -1.45
C LEU A 29 -0.52 -1.89 -2.75
N LEU A 30 0.35 -2.90 -2.69
CA LEU A 30 1.09 -3.40 -3.85
C LEU A 30 0.15 -4.04 -4.88
N GLU A 31 -0.80 -4.86 -4.45
CA GLU A 31 -1.81 -5.48 -5.31
C GLU A 31 -2.65 -4.43 -6.04
N TYR A 32 -3.10 -3.40 -5.32
CA TYR A 32 -3.85 -2.30 -5.92
C TYR A 32 -3.07 -1.60 -7.04
N TRP A 33 -1.81 -1.24 -6.80
CA TRP A 33 -0.99 -0.56 -7.82
C TRP A 33 -0.63 -1.47 -8.98
N LYS A 34 -0.36 -2.75 -8.70
CA LYS A 34 -0.14 -3.77 -9.73
C LYS A 34 -1.36 -3.84 -10.65
N GLU A 35 -2.57 -3.90 -10.09
CA GLU A 35 -3.80 -3.95 -10.88
C GLU A 35 -3.95 -2.71 -11.79
N GLN A 36 -3.65 -1.51 -11.29
CA GLN A 36 -3.70 -0.29 -12.11
C GLN A 36 -2.71 -0.36 -13.29
N VAL A 37 -1.49 -0.86 -13.04
CA VAL A 37 -0.47 -1.02 -14.09
C VAL A 37 -0.85 -2.11 -15.08
N ASP A 38 -1.34 -3.26 -14.61
CA ASP A 38 -1.77 -4.38 -15.46
C ASP A 38 -2.88 -3.94 -16.42
N ARG A 39 -3.84 -3.14 -15.93
CA ARG A 39 -4.89 -2.56 -16.78
C ARG A 39 -4.29 -1.76 -17.94
N VAL A 40 -3.31 -0.90 -17.67
CA VAL A 40 -2.63 -0.11 -18.72
C VAL A 40 -1.79 -0.99 -19.65
N ALA A 41 -1.17 -2.04 -19.13
CA ALA A 41 -0.34 -2.96 -19.92
C ALA A 41 -1.15 -3.74 -20.96
N VAL A 42 -2.42 -4.06 -20.67
CA VAL A 42 -3.31 -4.76 -21.61
C VAL A 42 -4.16 -3.83 -22.49
N MET A 43 -4.09 -2.52 -22.25
CA MET A 43 -4.79 -1.54 -23.09
C MET A 43 -4.23 -1.53 -24.50
N LYS A 44 -5.12 -1.29 -25.48
CA LYS A 44 -4.77 -1.03 -26.88
C LYS A 44 -5.01 0.46 -27.20
N PRO A 45 -4.13 1.37 -26.74
CA PRO A 45 -4.32 2.79 -26.95
C PRO A 45 -4.20 3.14 -28.43
N GLU A 46 -4.95 4.15 -28.87
CA GLU A 46 -4.92 4.68 -30.25
C GLU A 46 -3.57 5.31 -30.63
N GLY A 47 -2.68 5.53 -29.65
CA GLY A 47 -1.32 6.00 -29.85
C GLY A 47 -0.56 6.25 -28.54
N ILE A 48 0.71 6.63 -28.65
CA ILE A 48 1.60 6.87 -27.50
C ILE A 48 1.06 7.96 -26.56
N ALA A 49 0.42 9.00 -27.10
CA ALA A 49 -0.17 10.07 -26.29
C ALA A 49 -1.28 9.55 -25.36
N ALA A 50 -2.16 8.68 -25.86
CA ALA A 50 -3.22 8.07 -25.07
C ALA A 50 -2.65 7.18 -23.95
N LEU A 51 -1.56 6.45 -24.22
CA LEU A 51 -0.85 5.67 -23.20
C LEU A 51 -0.25 6.57 -22.12
N GLN A 52 0.43 7.65 -22.51
CA GLN A 52 1.05 8.61 -21.59
C GLN A 52 0.03 9.24 -20.63
N ILE A 53 -1.18 9.54 -21.11
CA ILE A 53 -2.27 10.05 -20.27
C ILE A 53 -2.65 9.03 -19.19
N GLN A 54 -2.78 7.74 -19.52
CA GLN A 54 -3.13 6.71 -18.54
C GLN A 54 -2.02 6.53 -17.49
N VAL A 55 -0.76 6.50 -17.92
CA VAL A 55 0.39 6.41 -17.00
C VAL A 55 0.43 7.63 -16.07
N ARG A 56 0.20 8.84 -16.59
CA ARG A 56 0.17 10.06 -15.79
C ARG A 56 -0.95 10.02 -14.74
N LYS A 57 -2.14 9.53 -15.11
CA LYS A 57 -3.26 9.38 -14.18
C LYS A 57 -2.91 8.46 -13.00
N ILE A 58 -2.26 7.33 -13.24
CA ILE A 58 -1.81 6.42 -12.18
C ILE A 58 -0.79 7.14 -11.28
N SER A 59 0.20 7.82 -11.88
CA SER A 59 1.21 8.57 -11.14
C SER A 59 0.61 9.67 -10.25
N GLU A 60 -0.39 10.40 -10.73
CA GLU A 60 -1.10 11.43 -9.96
C GLU A 60 -1.90 10.83 -8.80
N MET A 61 -2.55 9.68 -9.00
CA MET A 61 -3.21 8.94 -7.92
C MET A 61 -2.20 8.53 -6.83
N MET A 62 -1.04 8.01 -7.22
CA MET A 62 0.04 7.66 -6.28
C MET A 62 0.50 8.89 -5.51
N ALA A 63 0.77 10.00 -6.20
CA ALA A 63 1.20 11.26 -5.58
C ALA A 63 0.17 11.79 -4.57
N ASN A 64 -1.12 11.71 -4.90
CA ASN A 64 -2.20 12.10 -3.99
C ASN A 64 -2.22 11.20 -2.75
N ARG A 65 -2.11 9.87 -2.91
CA ARG A 65 -2.09 8.95 -1.78
C ARG A 65 -0.88 9.17 -0.89
N ILE A 66 0.31 9.38 -1.46
CA ILE A 66 1.53 9.73 -0.73
C ILE A 66 1.33 11.04 0.05
N ARG A 67 0.74 12.06 -0.58
CA ARG A 67 0.49 13.35 0.08
C ARG A 67 -0.44 13.19 1.28
N ILE A 68 -1.51 12.41 1.15
CA ILE A 68 -2.45 12.16 2.26
C ILE A 68 -1.76 11.43 3.40
N LEU A 69 -1.06 10.33 3.11
CA LEU A 69 -0.35 9.54 4.13
C LEU A 69 0.73 10.36 4.87
N LYS A 70 1.42 11.27 4.17
CA LYS A 70 2.39 12.18 4.80
C LYS A 70 1.75 13.28 5.65
N ARG A 71 0.48 13.64 5.43
CA ARG A 71 -0.27 14.61 6.25
C ARG A 71 -0.86 13.99 7.50
N GLU A 72 -1.06 12.67 7.50
CA GLU A 72 -1.54 11.89 8.64
C GLU A 72 -0.40 11.45 9.60
N GLN A 73 0.84 11.85 9.31
CA GLN A 73 2.03 11.69 10.18
C GLN A 73 2.27 12.92 11.05
#